data_AF-A0A6N6LNB2-F1
#
_entry.id   AF-A0A6N6LNB2-F1
#
_cell.length_a   1.000
_cell.length_b   1.000
_cell.length_c   1.000
_cell.angle_alpha   90.00
_cell.angle_beta   90.00
_cell.angle_gamma   90.00
#
_symmetry.space_group_name_H-M   'P 1'
#
loop_
_entity.id
_entity.type
_entity.pdbx_description
1 polymer ?
#
loop_
_entity_poly.entity_id
_entity_poly.type
_entity_poly.pdbx_seq_one_letter_code
_entity_poly.pdbx_strand_id
1 'polypeptide(L)'
;MMINMLRAKIHRAVVKEAKLDYVGSISIDERLLKASGILEYEKVQVVNINTGARFETYTIATNEEGMICLNGAAARLVQNNDKVIIMAYANLSIEEASNFKPRVVIVDENNKPCQISNYEKHGKIFEIYN
;
A
#
# COMPACT_ATOMS: atom_id res chain seq x y z
N MET A 1 -11.54 19.04 -15.63
CA MET A 1 -10.17 18.93 -15.06
C MET A 1 -10.06 17.58 -14.37
N MET A 2 -8.94 16.88 -14.55
CA MET A 2 -8.64 15.65 -13.81
C MET A 2 -7.79 15.98 -12.59
N ILE A 3 -8.05 15.31 -11.47
CA ILE A 3 -7.27 15.38 -10.23
C ILE A 3 -6.77 13.99 -9.86
N ASN A 4 -5.61 13.93 -9.22
CA ASN A 4 -4.99 12.69 -8.79
C ASN A 4 -5.41 12.39 -7.34
N MET A 5 -6.19 11.32 -7.17
CA MET A 5 -6.84 10.96 -5.91
C MET A 5 -6.26 9.65 -5.36
N LEU A 6 -6.13 9.55 -4.04
CA LEU A 6 -5.83 8.28 -3.39
C LEU A 6 -6.91 7.27 -3.78
N ARG A 7 -6.53 6.16 -4.40
CA ARG A 7 -7.44 5.10 -4.85
C ARG A 7 -7.50 3.96 -3.83
N ALA A 8 -6.34 3.54 -3.36
CA ALA A 8 -6.20 2.47 -2.39
C ALA A 8 -4.95 2.64 -1.53
N LYS A 9 -4.96 2.10 -0.30
CA LYS A 9 -3.74 1.97 0.51
C LYS A 9 -3.73 0.72 1.37
N ILE A 10 -2.52 0.19 1.58
CA ILE A 10 -2.20 -0.78 2.64
C ILE A 10 -1.45 0.01 3.73
N HIS A 11 -2.02 0.03 4.94
CA HIS A 11 -1.59 0.90 6.01
C HIS A 11 -0.80 0.14 7.08
N ARG A 12 0.42 0.62 7.37
CA ARG A 12 1.33 0.10 8.42
C ARG A 12 1.76 -1.35 8.23
N ALA A 13 2.00 -1.75 6.98
CA ALA A 13 2.57 -3.06 6.68
C ALA A 13 4.03 -3.15 7.14
N VAL A 14 4.42 -4.31 7.65
CA VAL A 14 5.78 -4.63 8.09
C VAL A 14 6.60 -5.10 6.90
N VAL A 15 7.74 -4.46 6.65
CA VAL A 15 8.73 -4.96 5.69
C VAL A 15 9.29 -6.29 6.20
N LYS A 16 9.06 -7.38 5.47
CA LYS A 16 9.59 -8.70 5.82
C LYS A 16 10.98 -8.91 5.24
N GLU A 17 11.23 -8.34 4.06
CA GLU A 17 12.50 -8.46 3.36
C GLU A 17 12.89 -7.17 2.62
N ALA A 18 14.19 -6.96 2.46
CA ALA A 18 14.78 -5.95 1.60
C ALA A 18 15.91 -6.58 0.78
N LYS A 19 15.74 -6.70 -0.55
CA LYS A 19 16.65 -7.43 -1.45
C LYS A 19 17.25 -6.51 -2.51
N LEU A 20 18.47 -6.02 -2.25
CA LEU A 20 19.16 -5.05 -3.10
C LEU A 20 19.45 -5.58 -4.52
N ASP A 21 19.86 -6.85 -4.63
CA ASP A 21 20.31 -7.43 -5.90
C ASP A 21 19.16 -8.05 -6.72
N TYR A 22 17.91 -7.91 -6.25
CA TYR A 22 16.73 -8.37 -6.98
C TYR A 22 16.16 -7.27 -7.90
N VAL A 23 15.49 -7.67 -8.99
CA VAL A 23 14.89 -6.75 -9.96
C VAL A 23 13.88 -5.83 -9.26
N GLY A 24 14.14 -4.51 -9.34
CA GLY A 24 13.44 -3.49 -8.56
C GLY A 24 11.92 -3.54 -8.69
N SER A 25 11.22 -3.43 -7.56
CA SER A 25 9.74 -3.44 -7.41
C SER A 25 9.42 -3.49 -5.91
N ILE A 26 8.13 -3.60 -5.57
CA ILE A 26 7.69 -4.14 -4.28
C ILE A 26 6.92 -5.44 -4.49
N SER A 27 7.38 -6.55 -3.90
CA SER A 27 6.63 -7.80 -3.87
C SER A 27 5.65 -7.78 -2.71
N ILE A 28 4.38 -8.08 -2.97
CA ILE A 28 3.28 -8.02 -2.00
C ILE A 28 2.46 -9.31 -2.08
N ASP A 29 2.09 -9.87 -0.91
CA ASP A 29 1.12 -10.97 -0.80
C ASP A 29 -0.13 -10.68 -1.65
N GLU A 30 -0.48 -11.61 -2.54
CA GLU A 30 -1.65 -11.50 -3.42
C GLU A 30 -2.95 -11.21 -2.67
N ARG A 31 -3.11 -11.68 -1.43
CA ARG A 31 -4.29 -11.41 -0.61
C ARG A 31 -4.36 -9.96 -0.16
N LEU A 32 -3.21 -9.31 0.07
CA LEU A 32 -3.16 -7.88 0.38
C LEU A 32 -3.47 -7.03 -0.86
N LEU A 33 -2.95 -7.42 -2.02
CA LEU A 33 -3.31 -6.79 -3.30
C LEU A 33 -4.82 -6.92 -3.55
N LYS A 34 -5.37 -8.12 -3.42
CA LYS A 34 -6.81 -8.38 -3.54
C LYS A 34 -7.64 -7.61 -2.51
N ALA A 35 -7.20 -7.57 -1.26
CA ALA A 35 -7.89 -6.86 -0.19
C ALA A 35 -7.92 -5.34 -0.41
N SER A 36 -6.84 -4.77 -0.97
CA SER A 36 -6.71 -3.33 -1.25
C SER A 36 -7.27 -2.93 -2.62
N GLY A 37 -7.40 -3.88 -3.54
CA GLY A 37 -7.70 -3.61 -4.95
C GLY A 37 -6.52 -2.99 -5.69
N ILE A 38 -5.30 -3.05 -5.16
CA ILE A 38 -4.06 -2.69 -5.88
C ILE A 38 -3.74 -3.83 -6.84
N LEU A 39 -3.47 -3.51 -8.10
CA LEU A 39 -3.18 -4.48 -9.15
C LEU A 39 -1.69 -4.77 -9.19
N GLU A 40 -1.32 -5.93 -9.74
CA GLU A 40 0.05 -6.20 -10.14
C GLU A 40 0.48 -5.21 -11.24
N TYR A 41 1.75 -4.80 -11.23
CA TYR A 41 2.33 -3.75 -12.09
C TYR A 41 1.76 -2.35 -11.90
N GLU A 42 0.89 -2.13 -10.91
CA GLU A 42 0.36 -0.80 -10.62
C GLU A 42 1.43 0.07 -9.94
N LYS A 43 1.53 1.32 -10.39
CA LYS A 43 2.37 2.32 -9.74
C LYS A 43 1.85 2.60 -8.32
N VAL A 44 2.75 2.50 -7.35
CA VAL A 44 2.48 2.82 -5.94
C VAL A 44 3.51 3.80 -5.39
N GLN A 45 3.06 4.67 -4.50
CA GLN A 45 3.95 5.40 -3.60
C GLN A 45 4.09 4.61 -2.30
N VAL A 46 5.33 4.41 -1.87
CA VAL A 46 5.67 3.79 -0.59
C VAL A 46 6.27 4.86 0.32
N VAL A 47 5.78 4.91 1.55
CA VAL A 47 6.32 5.78 2.59
C VAL A 47 6.71 4.95 3.79
N ASN A 48 7.93 5.15 4.26
CA ASN A 48 8.49 4.47 5.42
C ASN A 48 8.24 5.32 6.67
N ILE A 49 7.50 4.77 7.64
CA ILE A 49 7.13 5.45 8.89
C ILE A 49 8.35 5.63 9.78
N ASN A 50 9.28 4.67 9.77
CA ASN A 50 10.44 4.64 10.64
C ASN A 50 11.48 5.70 10.23
N THR A 51 11.65 5.92 8.92
CA THR A 51 12.71 6.80 8.38
C THR A 51 12.18 8.08 7.76
N GLY A 52 10.87 8.17 7.47
CA GLY A 52 10.28 9.26 6.71
C GLY A 52 10.56 9.20 5.20
N ALA A 53 11.28 8.20 4.70
CA ALA A 53 11.56 8.05 3.27
C ALA A 53 10.25 7.92 2.47
N ARG A 54 10.22 8.57 1.30
CA ARG A 54 9.08 8.54 0.38
C ARG A 54 9.58 8.26 -1.03
N PHE A 55 9.03 7.25 -1.69
CA PHE A 55 9.48 6.83 -3.01
C PHE A 55 8.33 6.19 -3.79
N GLU A 56 8.55 6.00 -5.08
CA GLU A 56 7.58 5.38 -5.98
C GLU A 56 8.18 4.13 -6.62
N THR A 57 7.34 3.13 -6.85
CA THR A 57 7.71 1.89 -7.54
C THR A 57 6.44 1.25 -8.13
N TYR A 58 6.51 0.00 -8.56
CA TYR A 58 5.35 -0.80 -8.95
C TYR A 58 5.30 -2.11 -8.18
N THR A 59 4.12 -2.71 -8.13
CA THR A 59 3.85 -3.95 -7.39
C THR A 59 4.14 -5.21 -8.23
N ILE A 60 4.56 -6.27 -7.56
CA ILE A 60 4.61 -7.65 -8.06
C ILE A 60 3.89 -8.54 -7.05
N ALA A 61 3.04 -9.45 -7.51
CA ALA A 61 2.32 -10.36 -6.63
C ALA A 61 3.23 -11.51 -6.16
N THR A 62 3.01 -12.01 -4.96
CA THR A 62 3.59 -13.27 -4.47
C THR A 62 2.57 -14.05 -3.65
N ASN A 63 2.72 -15.37 -3.62
CA ASN A 63 1.87 -16.28 -2.84
C ASN A 63 2.37 -16.44 -1.39
N GLU A 64 3.46 -15.78 -1.02
CA GLU A 64 4.02 -15.84 0.33
C GLU A 64 3.21 -14.99 1.31
N GLU A 65 2.75 -15.61 2.40
CA GLU A 65 1.84 -15.00 3.35
C GLU A 65 2.43 -13.79 4.06
N GLY A 66 1.72 -12.66 3.99
CA GLY A 66 2.11 -11.42 4.65
C GLY A 66 3.39 -10.81 4.08
N MET A 67 3.84 -11.25 2.90
CA MET A 67 5.07 -10.76 2.31
C MET A 67 4.93 -9.29 1.91
N ILE A 68 5.92 -8.51 2.31
CA ILE A 68 6.22 -7.16 1.85
C ILE A 68 7.74 -7.13 1.67
N CYS A 69 8.19 -7.23 0.42
CA CYS A 69 9.60 -7.25 0.06
C CYS A 69 9.93 -6.07 -0.85
N LEU A 70 10.89 -5.23 -0.45
CA LEU A 70 11.37 -4.13 -1.27
C LEU A 70 12.63 -4.57 -2.01
N ASN A 71 12.55 -4.56 -3.34
CA ASN A 71 13.61 -5.05 -4.22
C ASN A 71 14.42 -3.91 -4.83
N GLY A 72 15.65 -4.21 -5.25
CA GLY A 72 16.48 -3.28 -6.01
C GLY A 72 16.85 -2.03 -5.21
N ALA A 73 16.86 -0.88 -5.87
CA ALA A 73 17.18 0.40 -5.25
C ALA A 73 16.29 0.74 -4.04
N ALA A 74 15.03 0.28 -4.03
CA ALA A 74 14.10 0.53 -2.93
C ALA A 74 14.51 -0.17 -1.62
N ALA A 75 15.29 -1.26 -1.70
CA ALA A 75 15.83 -1.94 -0.52
C ALA A 75 16.75 -1.03 0.33
N ARG A 76 17.33 0.03 -0.26
CA ARG A 76 18.15 1.01 0.48
C ARG A 76 17.32 2.00 1.31
N LEU A 77 16.02 2.07 1.09
CA LEU A 77 15.11 3.04 1.73
C LEU A 77 14.30 2.43 2.88
N VAL A 78 14.53 1.14 3.17
CA VAL A 78 13.84 0.38 4.21
C VAL A 78 14.82 -0.56 4.91
N GLN A 79 14.40 -1.07 6.07
CA GLN A 79 15.00 -2.20 6.77
C GLN A 79 13.93 -3.24 7.08
N ASN A 80 14.36 -4.48 7.36
CA ASN A 80 13.44 -5.49 7.90
C ASN A 80 12.80 -4.96 9.19
N ASN A 81 11.50 -5.22 9.34
CA ASN A 81 10.62 -4.74 10.42
C ASN A 81 10.21 -3.26 10.36
N ASP A 82 10.66 -2.48 9.38
CA ASP A 82 10.11 -1.14 9.17
C ASP A 82 8.62 -1.21 8.86
N LYS A 83 7.88 -0.18 9.28
CA LYS A 83 6.47 0.00 8.95
C LYS A 83 6.37 0.90 7.72
N VAL A 84 5.65 0.44 6.70
CA VAL A 84 5.39 1.19 5.47
C VAL A 84 3.90 1.42 5.22
N ILE A 85 3.58 2.46 4.46
CA ILE A 85 2.26 2.67 3.88
C ILE A 85 2.43 2.65 2.36
N ILE A 86 1.64 1.83 1.69
CA ILE A 86 1.69 1.62 0.23
C ILE A 86 0.41 2.20 -0.35
N MET A 87 0.50 3.16 -1.27
CA MET A 87 -0.63 3.93 -1.79
C MET A 87 -0.67 3.87 -3.32
N ALA A 88 -1.82 3.52 -3.86
CA ALA A 88 -2.14 3.62 -5.28
C ALA A 88 -3.08 4.81 -5.53
N TYR A 89 -2.97 5.41 -6.70
CA TYR A 89 -3.71 6.61 -7.06
C TYR A 89 -4.47 6.44 -8.38
N ALA A 90 -5.54 7.21 -8.56
CA ALA A 90 -6.30 7.30 -9.80
C ALA A 90 -6.45 8.76 -10.24
N ASN A 91 -6.50 8.99 -11.55
CA ASN A 91 -6.96 10.26 -12.08
C ASN A 91 -8.49 10.21 -12.18
N LEU A 92 -9.16 11.13 -11.51
CA LEU A 92 -10.62 11.27 -11.52
C LEU A 92 -10.99 12.69 -11.93
N SER A 93 -12.13 12.85 -12.58
CA SER A 93 -12.76 14.17 -12.72
C SER A 93 -13.19 14.70 -11.35
N ILE A 94 -13.40 16.02 -11.24
CA ILE A 94 -13.90 16.64 -10.01
C ILE A 94 -15.26 16.06 -9.60
N GLU A 95 -16.10 15.74 -10.59
CA GLU A 95 -17.44 15.16 -10.39
C GLU A 95 -17.33 13.74 -9.81
N GLU A 96 -16.51 12.88 -10.40
CA GLU A 96 -16.25 11.52 -9.88
C GLU A 96 -15.63 11.56 -8.48
N ALA A 97 -14.67 12.47 -8.25
CA ALA A 97 -13.96 12.57 -6.98
C ALA A 97 -14.87 12.92 -5.80
N SER A 98 -15.96 13.65 -6.02
CA SER A 98 -16.91 14.04 -4.95
C SER A 98 -17.56 12.86 -4.24
N ASN A 99 -17.74 11.74 -4.95
CA ASN A 99 -18.35 10.51 -4.43
C ASN A 99 -17.35 9.35 -4.31
N PHE A 100 -16.12 9.54 -4.78
CA PHE A 100 -15.09 8.52 -4.74
C PHE A 100 -14.61 8.27 -3.31
N LYS A 101 -14.49 6.99 -2.94
CA LYS A 101 -14.05 6.58 -1.61
C LYS A 101 -12.83 5.65 -1.73
N PRO A 102 -11.66 6.01 -1.16
CA PRO A 102 -10.46 5.20 -1.26
C PRO A 102 -10.59 3.90 -0.48
N ARG A 103 -10.04 2.81 -0.99
CA ARG A 103 -10.01 1.54 -0.27
C ARG A 103 -8.80 1.45 0.66
N VAL A 104 -9.04 1.37 1.96
CA VAL A 104 -8.00 1.37 3.00
C VAL A 104 -7.96 0.00 3.68
N VAL A 105 -6.81 -0.68 3.58
CA VAL A 105 -6.54 -1.94 4.28
C VAL A 105 -5.59 -1.66 5.44
N ILE A 106 -6.03 -1.93 6.67
CA ILE A 106 -5.17 -1.94 7.84
C ILE A 106 -4.74 -3.38 8.10
N VAL A 107 -3.47 -3.57 8.42
CA VAL A 107 -2.92 -4.89 8.72
C VAL A 107 -2.36 -4.98 10.15
N ASP A 108 -2.24 -6.19 10.67
CA ASP A 108 -1.52 -6.48 11.92
C ASP A 108 0.01 -6.58 11.72
N GLU A 109 0.73 -6.98 12.76
CA GLU A 109 2.17 -7.23 12.76
C GLU A 109 2.63 -8.37 11.84
N ASN A 110 1.70 -9.25 11.45
CA ASN A 110 1.93 -10.34 10.52
C ASN A 110 1.45 -9.99 9.10
N ASN A 111 1.12 -8.72 8.84
CA ASN A 111 0.57 -8.24 7.58
C ASN A 111 -0.75 -8.93 7.19
N LYS A 112 -1.54 -9.40 8.16
CA LYS A 112 -2.90 -9.90 7.90
C LYS A 112 -3.87 -8.73 7.90
N PRO A 113 -4.80 -8.64 6.91
CA PRO A 113 -5.86 -7.64 6.95
C PRO A 113 -6.69 -7.75 8.23
N CYS A 114 -6.72 -6.69 9.02
CA CYS A 114 -7.58 -6.59 10.22
C CYS A 114 -8.84 -5.80 9.94
N GLN A 115 -8.73 -4.76 9.12
CA GLN A 115 -9.84 -3.85 8.82
C GLN A 115 -9.74 -3.37 7.38
N ILE A 116 -10.87 -3.36 6.69
CA ILE A 116 -11.02 -2.75 5.37
C ILE A 116 -12.06 -1.65 5.49
N SER A 117 -11.70 -0.42 5.12
CA SER A 117 -12.60 0.72 5.18
C SER A 117 -12.51 1.56 3.91
N ASN A 118 -13.59 2.26 3.59
CA ASN A 118 -13.64 3.21 2.48
C ASN A 118 -13.59 4.67 2.97
N TYR A 119 -13.33 4.91 4.27
CA TYR A 119 -13.45 6.23 4.87
C TYR A 119 -12.49 6.41 6.05
N GLU A 120 -11.57 7.36 5.91
CA GLU A 120 -10.77 7.87 7.02
C GLU A 120 -11.26 9.29 7.35
N LYS A 121 -11.88 9.50 8.52
CA LYS A 121 -12.22 10.84 9.00
C LYS A 121 -11.28 11.20 10.15
N HIS A 122 -10.42 12.19 9.93
CA HIS A 122 -9.54 12.76 10.97
C HIS A 122 -8.68 11.71 11.71
N GLY A 123 -8.09 10.75 11.01
CA GLY A 123 -7.26 9.69 11.62
C GLY A 123 -8.04 8.66 12.46
N LYS A 124 -9.38 8.70 12.43
CA LYS A 124 -10.25 7.66 13.00
C LYS A 124 -10.93 6.91 11.85
N ILE A 125 -10.78 5.59 11.88
CA ILE A 125 -11.31 4.69 10.85
C ILE A 125 -12.62 4.14 11.40
N PHE A 126 -13.71 4.47 10.72
CA PHE A 126 -15.04 3.94 11.06
C PHE A 126 -15.21 2.60 10.34
N GLU A 127 -15.55 1.56 11.10
CA GLU A 127 -15.97 0.28 10.54
C GLU A 127 -17.23 0.52 9.70
N ILE A 128 -17.22 0.03 8.46
CA ILE A 128 -18.46 -0.07 7.68
C ILE A 128 -19.16 -1.30 8.26
N TYR A 129 -20.17 -1.08 9.10
CA TYR A 129 -21.13 -2.13 9.42
C TYR A 129 -21.87 -2.51 8.13
N ASN A 130 -21.74 -3.80 7.78
CA ASN A 130 -22.49 -4.62 6.81
C ASN A 130 -23.01 -3.96 5.54
#